data_AF-A0A7Y4XB53-F1
#
_entry.id   AF-A0A7Y4XB53-F1
#
_cell.length_a   1.000
_cell.length_b   1.000
_cell.length_c   1.000
_cell.angle_alpha   90.00
_cell.angle_beta   90.00
_cell.angle_gamma   90.00
#
_symmetry.space_group_name_H-M   'P 1'
#
loop_
_entity.id
_entity.type
_entity.pdbx_description
1 polymer ?
#
loop_
_entity_poly.entity_id
_entity_poly.type
_entity_poly.pdbx_seq_one_letter_code
_entity_poly.pdbx_strand_id
1 'polypeptide(L)'
;ETARVAQAAKPAKIEVVGYRATTWLSNGKKLVEAEAIAAKRANKVGEILVGLGLPTATVNVNAKTEPEPCDGVTDADQRRVTIRLIP
;
A
#
# COMPACT_ATOMS: atom_id res chain seq x y z
N GLU A 1 -12.29 -8.10 -2.25
CA GLU A 1 -11.84 -9.48 -1.99
C GLU A 1 -11.11 -9.66 -0.65
N THR A 2 -10.07 -8.87 -0.34
CA THR A 2 -9.27 -9.03 0.90
C THR A 2 -10.08 -9.03 2.20
N ALA A 3 -11.04 -8.10 2.36
CA ALA A 3 -11.87 -8.05 3.57
C ALA A 3 -12.68 -9.34 3.77
N ARG A 4 -13.23 -9.91 2.70
CA ARG A 4 -13.98 -11.18 2.72
C ARG A 4 -13.08 -12.34 3.17
N VAL A 5 -11.87 -12.43 2.62
CA VAL A 5 -10.89 -13.46 2.99
C VAL A 5 -10.46 -13.29 4.46
N ALA A 6 -10.17 -12.07 4.89
CA ALA A 6 -9.76 -11.77 6.26
C ALA A 6 -10.86 -12.08 7.29
N GLN A 7 -12.13 -11.81 6.98
CA GLN A 7 -13.25 -12.21 7.84
C GLN A 7 -13.35 -13.73 8.01
N ALA A 8 -13.11 -14.49 6.95
CA ALA A 8 -13.14 -15.96 6.99
C ALA A 8 -11.92 -16.54 7.72
N ALA A 9 -10.73 -16.02 7.43
CA ALA A 9 -9.47 -16.54 7.95
C ALA A 9 -9.16 -16.09 9.39
N LYS A 10 -9.75 -14.98 9.85
CA LYS A 10 -9.52 -14.37 11.17
C LYS A 10 -8.04 -14.27 11.54
N PRO A 11 -7.20 -13.62 10.70
CA PRO A 11 -5.78 -13.47 10.99
C PRO A 11 -5.56 -12.68 12.28
N ALA A 12 -4.54 -13.03 13.08
CA ALA A 12 -4.16 -12.22 14.24
C ALA A 12 -3.78 -10.79 13.85
N LYS A 13 -3.23 -10.59 12.64
CA LYS A 13 -2.78 -9.28 12.17
C LYS A 13 -2.94 -9.10 10.66
N ILE A 14 -3.29 -7.90 10.26
CA ILE A 14 -3.42 -7.45 8.87
C ILE A 14 -2.45 -6.29 8.69
N GLU A 15 -1.43 -6.47 7.87
CA GLU A 15 -0.48 -5.40 7.54
C GLU A 15 -0.84 -4.75 6.21
N VAL A 16 -1.06 -3.44 6.23
CA VAL A 16 -1.28 -2.61 5.05
C VAL A 16 -0.05 -1.74 4.84
N VAL A 17 0.69 -1.93 3.75
CA VAL A 17 1.91 -1.16 3.46
C VAL A 17 1.75 -0.38 2.17
N GLY A 18 1.79 0.95 2.25
CA GLY A 18 1.80 1.83 1.07
C GLY A 18 3.22 2.09 0.57
N TYR A 19 3.36 2.20 -0.75
CA TYR A 19 4.63 2.47 -1.44
C TYR A 19 4.51 3.74 -2.26
N ARG A 20 5.63 4.45 -2.48
CA ARG A 20 5.70 5.56 -3.44
C ARG A 20 6.61 5.18 -4.60
N ALA A 21 6.22 5.54 -5.81
CA ALA A 21 6.92 5.18 -7.02
C ALA A 21 7.94 6.25 -7.43
N THR A 22 8.91 5.80 -8.20
CA THR A 22 9.68 6.66 -9.12
C THR A 22 9.24 6.33 -10.54
N THR A 23 9.27 7.30 -11.46
CA THR A 23 8.93 7.07 -12.86
C THR A 23 9.91 7.79 -13.78
N TRP A 24 10.35 7.12 -14.84
CA TRP A 24 11.06 7.79 -15.93
C TRP A 24 10.10 8.60 -16.79
N LEU A 25 10.43 9.86 -16.99
CA LEU A 25 9.74 10.74 -17.92
C LEU A 25 10.38 10.61 -19.31
N SER A 26 9.61 10.89 -20.36
CA SER A 26 10.06 10.85 -21.75
C SER A 26 11.22 11.80 -22.07
N ASN A 27 11.47 12.79 -21.21
CA ASN A 27 12.61 13.71 -21.29
C ASN A 27 13.88 13.20 -20.57
N GLY A 28 13.90 11.93 -20.15
CA GLY A 28 15.03 11.33 -19.45
C GLY A 28 15.23 11.84 -18.01
N LYS A 29 14.20 12.41 -17.37
CA LYS A 29 14.22 12.78 -15.94
C LYS A 29 13.43 11.77 -15.12
N LYS A 30 13.75 11.67 -13.83
CA LYS A 30 12.96 10.89 -12.86
C LYS A 30 11.95 11.79 -12.16
N LEU A 31 10.70 11.35 -12.14
CA LEU A 31 9.68 11.87 -11.24
C LEU A 31 9.63 10.96 -10.01
N VAL A 32 9.97 11.51 -8.85
CA VAL A 32 9.81 10.84 -7.56
C VAL A 32 8.52 11.35 -6.93
N GLU A 33 7.64 10.44 -6.52
CA GLU A 33 6.40 10.84 -5.88
C GLU A 33 6.64 11.48 -4.49
N ALA A 34 5.72 12.37 -4.11
CA ALA A 34 5.76 13.07 -2.83
C ALA A 34 5.85 12.08 -1.66
N GLU A 35 6.66 12.41 -0.65
CA GLU A 35 6.95 11.54 0.49
C GLU A 35 5.69 11.05 1.22
N ALA A 36 4.70 11.94 1.37
CA ALA A 36 3.46 11.62 2.07
C ALA A 36 2.49 10.70 1.30
N ILE A 37 2.71 10.42 0.00
CA ILE A 37 1.71 9.71 -0.81
C ILE A 37 1.53 8.26 -0.38
N ALA A 38 2.61 7.60 0.05
CA ALA A 38 2.59 6.22 0.50
C ALA A 38 1.70 6.08 1.74
N ALA A 39 1.86 6.98 2.70
CA ALA A 39 1.04 7.05 3.92
C ALA A 39 -0.43 7.33 3.60
N LYS A 40 -0.72 8.31 2.75
CA LYS A 40 -2.10 8.62 2.33
C LYS A 40 -2.79 7.40 1.71
N ARG A 41 -2.09 6.68 0.83
CA ARG A 41 -2.62 5.45 0.21
C ARG A 41 -2.85 4.33 1.23
N ALA A 42 -1.86 4.06 2.08
CA ALA A 42 -1.97 3.01 3.10
C ALA A 42 -3.13 3.29 4.07
N ASN A 43 -3.24 4.53 4.56
CA ASN A 43 -4.31 4.95 5.46
C ASN A 43 -5.67 4.76 4.80
N LYS A 44 -5.83 5.18 3.54
CA LYS A 44 -7.10 5.04 2.84
C LYS A 44 -7.54 3.58 2.71
N VAL A 45 -6.60 2.68 2.40
CA VAL A 45 -6.89 1.24 2.34
C VAL A 45 -7.24 0.69 3.73
N GLY A 46 -6.51 1.08 4.77
CA GLY A 46 -6.81 0.69 6.16
C GLY A 46 -8.21 1.12 6.60
N GLU A 47 -8.60 2.37 6.32
CA GLU A 47 -9.95 2.89 6.58
C GLU A 47 -11.02 2.05 5.88
N ILE A 48 -10.81 1.68 4.62
CA ILE A 48 -11.75 0.83 3.87
C ILE A 48 -11.86 -0.55 4.51
N LEU A 49 -10.74 -1.18 4.90
CA LEU A 49 -10.76 -2.49 5.55
C LEU A 49 -11.53 -2.46 6.87
N VAL A 50 -11.33 -1.42 7.69
CA VAL A 50 -12.07 -1.22 8.94
C VAL A 50 -13.55 -0.95 8.65
N GLY A 51 -13.86 -0.09 7.67
CA GLY A 51 -15.23 0.19 7.26
C GLY A 51 -15.98 -1.03 6.70
N LEU A 52 -15.24 -2.03 6.21
CA LEU A 52 -15.76 -3.34 5.79
C LEU A 52 -15.87 -4.35 6.95
N GLY A 53 -15.69 -3.92 8.20
CA GLY A 53 -15.95 -4.72 9.40
C GLY A 53 -14.73 -5.46 9.96
N LEU A 54 -13.51 -5.16 9.49
CA LEU A 54 -12.30 -5.68 10.14
C LEU A 54 -12.00 -4.88 11.42
N PRO A 55 -11.63 -5.54 12.54
CA PRO A 55 -11.34 -4.83 13.79
C PRO A 55 -10.15 -3.88 13.62
N THR A 56 -10.28 -2.63 14.06
CA THR A 56 -9.18 -1.65 14.02
C THR A 56 -7.91 -2.17 14.71
N ALA A 57 -8.06 -2.94 15.78
CA ALA A 57 -6.94 -3.51 16.53
C ALA A 57 -6.11 -4.55 15.73
N THR A 58 -6.66 -5.13 14.66
CA THR A 58 -5.93 -6.09 13.82
C THR A 58 -5.33 -5.45 12.57
N VAL A 59 -5.72 -4.23 12.22
CA VAL A 59 -5.27 -3.54 10.98
C VAL A 59 -4.12 -2.59 11.30
N ASN A 60 -2.91 -2.98 10.93
CA ASN A 60 -1.70 -2.17 11.08
C ASN A 60 -1.33 -1.51 9.76
N VAL A 61 -1.32 -0.19 9.75
CA VAL A 61 -1.02 0.61 8.56
C VAL A 61 0.39 1.18 8.64
N ASN A 62 1.18 0.95 7.60
CA ASN A 62 2.54 1.44 7.46
C ASN A 62 2.77 2.02 6.05
N ALA A 63 3.82 2.83 5.92
CA ALA A 63 4.24 3.38 4.64
C ALA A 63 5.75 3.22 4.48
N LYS A 64 6.18 2.82 3.29
CA LYS A 64 7.60 2.85 2.93
C LYS A 64 7.98 4.29 2.57
N THR A 65 8.98 4.81 3.28
CA THR A 65 9.49 6.17 3.08
C THR A 65 10.41 6.27 1.87
N GLU A 66 11.23 5.26 1.61
CA GLU A 66 12.07 5.22 0.43
C GLU A 66 11.24 5.00 -0.85
N PRO A 67 11.50 5.76 -1.92
CA PRO A 67 10.81 5.56 -3.18
C PRO A 67 11.28 4.27 -3.85
N GLU A 68 10.33 3.57 -4.47
CA GLU A 68 10.65 2.37 -5.26
C GLU A 68 11.48 2.75 -6.50
N PRO A 69 12.38 1.86 -6.93
CA PRO A 69 13.15 2.06 -8.15
C PRO A 69 12.24 2.09 -9.39
N CYS A 70 12.77 2.66 -10.47
CA CYS A 70 12.09 2.74 -11.77
C CYS A 70 12.94 2.12 -12.87
N ASP A 71 12.30 1.44 -13.82
CA ASP A 71 12.89 0.82 -15.00
C ASP A 71 12.38 1.43 -16.31
N GLY A 72 11.35 2.28 -16.26
CA GLY A 72 10.75 2.94 -17.42
C GLY A 72 9.70 2.10 -18.13
N VAL A 73 9.41 0.90 -17.65
CA VAL A 73 8.45 -0.06 -18.24
C VAL A 73 7.34 -0.40 -17.24
N THR A 74 7.70 -0.73 -16.00
CA THR A 74 6.81 -1.19 -14.93
C THR A 74 6.64 -0.16 -13.80
N ASP A 75 7.09 1.08 -14.02
CA ASP A 75 7.06 2.17 -13.03
C ASP A 75 5.67 2.41 -12.43
N ALA A 76 4.60 2.15 -13.20
CA ALA A 76 3.22 2.27 -12.73
C ALA A 76 2.88 1.26 -11.64
N ASP A 77 3.40 0.04 -11.71
CA ASP A 77 3.14 -1.05 -10.76
C ASP A 77 3.77 -0.78 -9.38
N GLN A 78 4.74 0.13 -9.35
CA GLN A 78 5.33 0.60 -8.11
C GLN A 78 4.35 1.47 -7.29
N ARG A 79 3.27 1.97 -7.91
CA ARG A 79 2.18 2.69 -7.23
C ARG A 79 1.20 1.74 -6.57
N ARG A 80 1.64 1.06 -5.51
CA ARG A 80 0.85 0.01 -4.87
C ARG A 80 0.65 0.19 -3.36
N VAL A 81 -0.29 -0.60 -2.86
CA VAL A 81 -0.44 -0.94 -1.45
C VAL A 81 -0.41 -2.47 -1.36
N THR A 82 0.38 -3.03 -0.47
CA THR A 82 0.34 -4.47 -0.19
C THR A 82 -0.47 -4.73 1.07
N ILE A 83 -1.23 -5.83 1.07
CA ILE A 83 -1.97 -6.28 2.25
C ILE A 83 -1.52 -7.69 2.57
N ARG A 84 -1.02 -7.91 3.79
CA ARG A 84 -0.61 -9.24 4.27
C ARG A 84 -1.51 -9.67 5.42
N LEU A 85 -2.03 -10.88 5.34
CA LEU A 85 -2.78 -11.52 6.42
C LEU A 85 -1.82 -12.43 7.16
N ILE A 86 -1.62 -12.18 8.45
CA ILE A 86 -0.68 -12.89 9.31
C ILE A 86 -1.51 -13.69 10.32
N PRO A 87 -1.32 -15.03 10.40
CA PRO A 87 -2.03 -15.89 11.35
C PRO A 87 -1.95 -15.41 12.79
#